data_AF-A0A836TCE5-F1
#
_entry.id   AF-A0A836TCE5-F1
#
_cell.length_a   1.000
_cell.length_b   1.000
_cell.length_c   1.000
_cell.angle_alpha   90.00
_cell.angle_beta   90.00
_cell.angle_gamma   90.00
#
_symmetry.space_group_name_H-M   'P 1'
#
loop_
_entity.id
_entity.type
_entity.pdbx_description
1 polymer ?
#
loop_
_entity_poly.entity_id
_entity_poly.type
_entity_poly.pdbx_seq_one_letter_code
_entity_poly.pdbx_strand_id
1 'polypeptide(L)'
;MSAPSYWALRPSVTRIYAMILRYTYLLKGSWPRILELVYWPTVQLVMWGFISQFLASTSSIIEQAFGLFLSAVLLWDVLFRGQLGVSLSFFEEMWSRNLGHLMVSPLRPSEFIAALLTMSLARTLIGMVPASVLALWFFGYSVYDLGLSLIAFFINLIVMGWAIGIA
;
A
#
# COMPACT_ATOMS: atom_id res chain seq x y z
N MET A 1 23.37 -38.44 1.62
CA MET A 1 22.28 -37.72 2.31
C MET A 1 21.76 -36.68 1.34
N SER A 2 20.74 -37.00 0.54
CA SER A 2 20.18 -36.08 -0.45
C SER A 2 19.29 -35.06 0.26
N ALA A 3 19.51 -33.77 0.00
CA ALA A 3 18.68 -32.70 0.55
C ALA A 3 17.20 -32.94 0.20
N PRO A 4 16.25 -32.71 1.13
CA PRO A 4 14.84 -32.99 0.87
C PRO A 4 14.32 -32.20 -0.34
N SER A 5 13.58 -32.88 -1.22
CA SER A 5 13.20 -32.46 -2.58
C SER A 5 12.11 -31.37 -2.68
N TYR A 6 11.78 -30.65 -1.61
CA TYR A 6 10.73 -29.61 -1.64
C TYR A 6 11.10 -28.40 -2.53
N TRP A 7 12.39 -28.21 -2.83
CA TRP A 7 12.87 -27.24 -3.82
C TRP A 7 12.56 -27.64 -5.29
N ALA A 8 12.09 -28.87 -5.55
CA ALA A 8 11.65 -29.32 -6.88
C ALA A 8 10.17 -29.01 -7.20
N LEU A 9 9.38 -28.57 -6.23
CA LEU A 9 7.97 -28.21 -6.44
C LEU A 9 7.83 -26.96 -7.32
N ARG A 10 6.87 -26.93 -8.24
CA ARG A 10 6.62 -25.69 -9.01
C ARG A 10 6.02 -24.61 -8.09
N PRO A 11 6.34 -23.32 -8.32
CA PRO A 11 5.64 -22.24 -7.64
C PRO A 11 4.14 -22.41 -7.85
N SER A 12 3.38 -22.33 -6.76
CA SER A 12 1.94 -22.58 -6.79
C SER A 12 1.17 -21.31 -6.45
N VAL A 13 0.42 -20.82 -7.43
CA VAL A 13 -0.50 -19.69 -7.25
C VAL A 13 -1.51 -19.99 -6.13
N THR A 14 -1.91 -21.25 -5.95
CA THR A 14 -2.83 -21.68 -4.90
C THR A 14 -2.28 -21.41 -3.50
N ARG A 15 -0.98 -21.64 -3.26
CA ARG A 15 -0.34 -21.37 -1.96
C ARG A 15 -0.26 -19.88 -1.65
N ILE A 16 0.10 -19.08 -2.66
CA ILE A 16 0.09 -17.61 -2.56
C ILE A 16 -1.32 -17.10 -2.26
N TYR A 17 -2.32 -17.60 -2.99
CA TYR A 17 -3.72 -17.24 -2.80
C TYR A 17 -4.23 -17.60 -1.40
N ALA A 18 -3.86 -18.77 -0.88
CA ALA A 18 -4.21 -19.17 0.49
C ALA A 18 -3.66 -18.19 1.54
N MET A 19 -2.43 -17.71 1.36
CA MET A 19 -1.83 -16.68 2.22
C MET A 19 -2.55 -15.34 2.09
N ILE A 20 -2.87 -14.91 0.87
CA ILE A 20 -3.66 -13.68 0.63
C ILE A 20 -5.03 -13.76 1.30
N LEU A 21 -5.70 -14.91 1.19
CA LEU A 21 -7.01 -15.15 1.80
C LEU A 21 -6.92 -15.03 3.34
N ARG A 22 -5.88 -15.61 3.95
CA ARG A 22 -5.59 -15.47 5.39
C ARG A 22 -5.47 -14.00 5.80
N TYR A 23 -4.63 -13.21 5.13
CA TYR A 23 -4.48 -11.79 5.43
C TYR A 23 -5.78 -11.01 5.21
N THR A 24 -6.55 -11.37 4.20
CA THR A 24 -7.85 -10.76 3.93
C THR A 24 -8.84 -11.03 5.05
N TYR A 25 -8.87 -12.25 5.60
CA TYR A 25 -9.70 -12.58 6.75
C TYR A 25 -9.25 -11.89 8.02
N LEU A 26 -7.95 -11.75 8.25
CA LEU A 26 -7.42 -10.95 9.37
C LEU A 26 -7.83 -9.48 9.25
N LEU A 27 -7.81 -8.93 8.04
CA LEU A 27 -8.26 -7.56 7.78
C LEU A 27 -9.75 -7.40 8.08
N LYS A 28 -10.58 -8.34 7.61
CA LYS A 28 -12.04 -8.33 7.80
C LYS A 28 -12.47 -8.65 9.22
N GLY A 29 -11.65 -9.37 9.98
CA GLY A 29 -11.92 -9.71 11.38
C GLY A 29 -11.96 -8.50 12.31
N SER A 30 -11.53 -7.32 11.86
CA SER A 30 -11.61 -6.08 12.63
C SER A 30 -11.97 -4.90 11.74
N TRP A 31 -13.25 -4.54 11.73
CA TRP A 31 -13.75 -3.34 11.03
C TRP A 31 -12.93 -2.06 11.28
N PRO A 32 -12.46 -1.76 12.51
CA PRO A 32 -11.60 -0.60 12.76
C PRO A 32 -10.34 -0.57 11.89
N ARG A 33 -9.75 -1.72 11.56
CA ARG A 33 -8.54 -1.79 10.72
C ARG A 33 -8.81 -1.35 9.28
N ILE A 34 -9.99 -1.69 8.75
CA ILE A 34 -10.42 -1.26 7.41
C ILE A 34 -10.72 0.23 7.40
N LEU A 35 -11.40 0.74 8.44
CA LEU A 35 -11.64 2.16 8.60
C LEU A 35 -10.33 2.94 8.67
N GLU A 36 -9.36 2.50 9.49
CA GLU A 36 -8.08 3.17 9.65
C GLU A 36 -7.30 3.29 8.34
N LEU A 37 -7.33 2.24 7.49
CA LEU A 37 -6.71 2.23 6.17
C LEU A 37 -7.20 3.37 5.26
N VAL A 38 -8.48 3.72 5.34
CA VAL A 38 -9.12 4.76 4.52
C VAL A 38 -9.13 6.11 5.23
N TYR A 39 -9.32 6.09 6.54
CA TYR A 39 -9.42 7.27 7.39
C TYR A 39 -8.19 8.13 7.28
N TRP A 40 -7.00 7.54 7.44
CA TRP A 40 -5.77 8.30 7.47
C TRP A 40 -5.40 9.01 6.16
N PRO A 41 -5.40 8.34 4.99
CA PRO A 41 -5.18 9.03 3.72
C PRO A 41 -6.26 10.06 3.43
N THR A 42 -7.51 9.80 3.82
CA THR A 42 -8.60 10.75 3.64
C THR A 42 -8.38 12.02 4.46
N VAL A 43 -8.04 11.89 5.75
CA VAL A 43 -7.77 13.06 6.60
C VAL A 43 -6.58 13.85 6.09
N GLN A 44 -5.49 13.17 5.71
CA GLN A 44 -4.31 13.82 5.16
C GLN A 44 -4.65 14.59 3.88
N LEU A 45 -5.41 13.97 2.97
CA LEU A 45 -5.82 14.61 1.73
C LEU A 45 -6.73 15.83 1.98
N VAL A 46 -7.74 15.69 2.83
CA VAL A 46 -8.67 16.78 3.15
C VAL A 46 -7.92 17.94 3.81
N MET A 47 -7.05 17.65 4.77
CA MET A 47 -6.24 18.66 5.45
C MET A 47 -5.37 19.42 4.45
N TRP A 48 -4.58 18.71 3.62
CA TRP A 48 -3.70 19.37 2.66
C TRP A 48 -4.45 20.05 1.52
N GLY A 49 -5.59 19.51 1.10
CA GLY A 49 -6.47 20.13 0.11
C GLY A 49 -7.01 21.48 0.57
N PHE A 50 -7.51 21.58 1.80
CA PHE A 50 -7.98 22.86 2.35
C PHE A 50 -6.85 23.86 2.58
N ILE A 51 -5.68 23.42 3.05
CA ILE A 51 -4.53 24.30 3.19
C ILE A 51 -4.14 24.87 1.82
N SER A 52 -4.17 24.05 0.75
CA SER A 52 -3.87 24.49 -0.60
C SER A 52 -4.85 25.56 -1.09
N GLN A 53 -6.16 25.37 -0.86
CA GLN A 53 -7.17 26.37 -1.23
C GLN A 53 -7.01 27.69 -0.47
N PHE A 54 -6.71 27.62 0.83
CA PHE A 54 -6.49 28.81 1.66
C PHE A 54 -5.23 29.60 1.23
N LEU A 55 -4.17 28.92 0.83
CA LEU A 55 -2.96 29.60 0.36
C LEU A 55 -3.14 30.22 -1.04
N ALA A 56 -3.93 29.58 -1.90
CA ALA A 56 -4.27 30.12 -3.22
C ALA A 56 -4.96 31.49 -3.14
N SER A 57 -5.76 31.75 -2.09
CA SER A 57 -6.39 33.07 -1.91
C SER A 57 -5.43 34.17 -1.46
N THR A 58 -4.18 33.84 -1.10
CA THR A 58 -3.24 34.81 -0.52
C THR A 58 -2.25 35.37 -1.57
N SER A 59 -1.74 34.57 -2.50
CA SER A 59 -0.93 35.07 -3.64
C SER A 59 -0.71 34.01 -4.75
N SER A 60 -0.56 34.46 -6.01
CA SER A 60 -0.44 33.58 -7.18
C SER A 60 0.88 32.80 -7.28
N ILE A 61 1.98 33.33 -6.74
CA ILE A 61 3.29 32.65 -6.72
C ILE A 61 3.25 31.47 -5.74
N ILE A 62 2.54 31.62 -4.62
CA ILE A 62 2.39 30.58 -3.60
C ILE A 62 1.47 29.46 -4.12
N GLU A 63 0.47 29.79 -4.95
CA GLU A 63 -0.46 28.82 -5.53
C GLU A 63 0.24 27.69 -6.31
N GLN A 64 1.18 28.02 -7.21
CA GLN A 64 1.92 27.01 -7.98
C GLN A 64 2.90 26.20 -7.12
N ALA A 65 3.59 26.85 -6.19
CA ALA A 65 4.52 26.17 -5.28
C ALA A 65 3.79 25.17 -4.37
N PHE A 66 2.57 25.51 -3.93
CA PHE A 66 1.80 24.68 -3.03
C PHE A 66 1.10 23.51 -3.73
N GLY A 67 0.63 23.70 -4.98
CA GLY A 67 0.13 22.60 -5.80
C GLY A 67 1.19 21.52 -6.06
N LEU A 68 2.43 21.93 -6.33
CA LEU A 68 3.57 21.02 -6.46
C LEU A 68 3.84 20.27 -5.14
N PHE A 69 3.79 20.97 -4.00
CA PHE A 69 4.00 20.37 -2.68
C PHE A 69 2.92 19.34 -2.33
N LEU A 70 1.65 19.65 -2.61
CA LEU A 70 0.51 18.73 -2.45
C LEU A 70 0.71 17.46 -3.28
N SER A 71 1.12 17.62 -4.54
CA SER A 71 1.39 16.51 -5.45
C SER A 71 2.49 15.60 -4.90
N ALA A 72 3.57 16.18 -4.36
CA ALA A 72 4.66 15.46 -3.73
C ALA A 72 4.21 14.70 -2.46
N VAL A 73 3.40 15.33 -1.60
CA VAL A 73 2.87 14.70 -0.38
C VAL A 73 1.96 13.51 -0.71
N LEU A 74 1.10 13.65 -1.73
CA LEU A 74 0.22 12.56 -2.16
C LEU A 74 1.00 11.37 -2.72
N LEU A 75 2.01 11.63 -3.55
CA LEU A 75 2.88 10.57 -4.08
C LEU A 75 3.71 9.91 -2.97
N TRP A 76 4.23 10.69 -2.02
CA TRP A 76 4.93 10.15 -0.86
C TRP A 76 4.06 9.20 -0.02
N ASP A 77 2.78 9.54 0.17
CA ASP A 77 1.85 8.68 0.90
C ASP A 77 1.69 7.30 0.25
N VAL A 78 1.78 7.18 -1.08
CA VAL A 78 1.82 5.89 -1.79
C VAL A 78 3.02 5.05 -1.36
N LEU A 79 4.22 5.63 -1.39
CA LEU A 79 5.46 4.95 -1.00
C LEU A 79 5.37 4.50 0.46
N PHE A 80 4.94 5.41 1.34
CA PHE A 80 4.82 5.16 2.76
C PHE A 80 3.83 4.03 3.08
N ARG A 81 2.69 3.97 2.39
CA ARG A 81 1.72 2.87 2.51
C ARG A 81 2.23 1.56 1.93
N GLY A 82 2.98 1.62 0.82
CA GLY A 82 3.63 0.47 0.21
C GLY A 82 4.55 -0.26 1.18
N GLN A 83 5.46 0.47 1.83
CA GLN A 83 6.35 -0.12 2.84
C GLN A 83 5.58 -0.63 4.07
N LEU A 84 4.64 0.15 4.61
CA LEU A 84 3.87 -0.24 5.79
C LEU A 84 3.01 -1.47 5.52
N GLY A 85 2.43 -1.60 4.33
CA GLY A 85 1.64 -2.75 3.94
C GLY A 85 2.43 -4.04 4.00
N VAL A 86 3.68 -4.03 3.54
CA VAL A 86 4.59 -5.20 3.60
C VAL A 86 4.95 -5.50 5.04
N SER A 87 5.44 -4.51 5.79
CA SER A 87 5.91 -4.70 7.17
C SER A 87 4.78 -5.15 8.10
N LEU A 88 3.57 -4.59 7.97
CA LEU A 88 2.42 -4.98 8.78
C LEU A 88 1.98 -6.42 8.50
N SER A 89 1.93 -6.85 7.24
CA SER A 89 1.58 -8.24 6.92
C SER A 89 2.62 -9.23 7.44
N PHE A 90 3.91 -8.84 7.44
CA PHE A 90 4.95 -9.63 8.08
C PHE A 90 4.79 -9.67 9.61
N PHE A 91 4.57 -8.52 10.26
CA PHE A 91 4.36 -8.45 11.70
C PHE A 91 3.11 -9.20 12.16
N GLU A 92 2.05 -9.26 11.36
CA GLU A 92 0.87 -10.09 11.63
C GLU A 92 1.24 -11.57 11.77
N GLU A 93 2.20 -12.09 10.99
CA GLU A 93 2.70 -13.46 11.15
C GLU A 93 3.55 -13.65 12.40
N MET A 94 4.36 -12.64 12.73
CA MET A 94 5.21 -12.67 13.92
C MET A 94 4.37 -12.61 15.21
N TRP A 95 3.38 -11.72 15.27
CA TRP A 95 2.46 -11.59 16.40
C TRP A 95 1.55 -12.80 16.56
N SER A 96 1.13 -13.42 15.46
CA SER A 96 0.36 -14.67 15.50
C SER A 96 1.22 -15.91 15.81
N ARG A 97 2.54 -15.74 16.00
CA ARG A 97 3.51 -16.85 16.21
C ARG A 97 3.44 -17.92 15.12
N ASN A 98 2.97 -17.54 13.93
CA ASN A 98 2.68 -18.47 12.84
C ASN A 98 3.89 -18.64 11.89
N LEU A 99 4.89 -17.76 11.97
CA LEU A 99 6.10 -17.84 11.16
C LEU A 99 6.78 -19.23 11.26
N GLY A 100 6.90 -19.79 12.47
CA GLY A 100 7.51 -21.10 12.67
C GLY A 100 6.76 -22.22 11.94
N HIS A 101 5.43 -22.21 11.97
CA HIS A 101 4.61 -23.18 11.24
C HIS A 101 4.74 -23.01 9.72
N LEU A 102 4.78 -21.77 9.22
CA LEU A 102 4.96 -21.49 7.81
C LEU A 102 6.31 -22.00 7.28
N MET A 103 7.39 -21.85 8.06
CA MET A 103 8.74 -22.31 7.65
C MET A 103 8.89 -23.83 7.61
N VAL A 104 8.06 -24.58 8.36
CA VAL A 104 8.04 -26.06 8.33
C VAL A 104 7.07 -26.59 7.26
N SER A 105 6.12 -25.77 6.82
CA SER A 105 5.21 -26.09 5.73
C SER A 105 5.93 -26.09 4.38
N PRO A 106 5.37 -26.72 3.32
CA PRO A 106 5.95 -26.69 1.98
C PRO A 106 5.86 -25.30 1.30
N LEU A 107 5.66 -24.21 2.03
CA LEU A 107 5.60 -22.84 1.52
C LEU A 107 7.02 -22.30 1.26
N ARG A 108 7.24 -21.74 0.07
CA ARG A 108 8.54 -21.15 -0.26
C ARG A 108 8.66 -19.72 0.28
N PRO A 109 9.87 -19.27 0.65
CA PRO A 109 10.10 -17.87 1.00
C PRO A 109 9.67 -16.90 -0.11
N SER A 110 9.86 -17.25 -1.39
CA SER A 110 9.42 -16.41 -2.51
C SER A 110 7.88 -16.35 -2.66
N GLU A 111 7.17 -17.46 -2.37
CA GLU A 111 5.70 -17.49 -2.36
C GLU A 111 5.16 -16.65 -1.20
N PHE A 112 5.84 -16.69 -0.05
CA PHE A 112 5.53 -15.86 1.10
C PHE A 112 5.72 -14.36 0.80
N ILE A 113 6.88 -13.97 0.26
CA ILE A 113 7.15 -12.59 -0.15
C ILE A 113 6.11 -12.14 -1.18
N ALA A 114 5.81 -12.95 -2.20
CA ALA A 114 4.79 -12.60 -3.19
C ALA A 114 3.41 -12.35 -2.56
N ALA A 115 3.02 -13.11 -1.54
CA ALA A 115 1.78 -12.88 -0.80
C ALA A 115 1.82 -11.55 -0.01
N LEU A 116 2.94 -11.23 0.64
CA LEU A 116 3.13 -9.96 1.35
C LEU A 116 3.06 -8.76 0.39
N LEU A 117 3.76 -8.84 -0.74
CA LEU A 117 3.75 -7.79 -1.77
C LEU A 117 2.33 -7.58 -2.32
N THR A 118 1.63 -8.66 -2.65
CA THR A 118 0.25 -8.60 -3.15
C THR A 118 -0.70 -7.99 -2.10
N MET A 119 -0.56 -8.38 -0.84
CA MET A 119 -1.38 -7.84 0.25
C MET A 119 -1.09 -6.36 0.49
N SER A 120 0.18 -5.94 0.42
CA SER A 120 0.56 -4.52 0.55
C SER A 120 -0.06 -3.68 -0.57
N LEU A 121 -0.03 -4.16 -1.82
CA LEU A 121 -0.69 -3.50 -2.94
C LEU A 121 -2.18 -3.37 -2.71
N ALA A 122 -2.85 -4.45 -2.29
CA ALA A 122 -4.26 -4.43 -1.99
C ALA A 122 -4.61 -3.40 -0.89
N ARG A 123 -3.84 -3.37 0.21
CA ARG A 123 -4.02 -2.39 1.29
C ARG A 123 -3.80 -0.95 0.81
N THR A 124 -2.76 -0.70 0.02
CA THR A 124 -2.49 0.63 -0.54
C THR A 124 -3.63 1.07 -1.46
N LEU A 125 -4.12 0.20 -2.35
CA LEU A 125 -5.25 0.52 -3.23
C LEU A 125 -6.53 0.81 -2.43
N ILE A 126 -6.83 0.01 -1.40
CA ILE A 126 -7.99 0.23 -0.52
C ILE A 126 -7.89 1.58 0.20
N GLY A 127 -6.70 2.02 0.61
CA GLY A 127 -6.52 3.32 1.24
C GLY A 127 -6.57 4.49 0.26
N MET A 128 -5.85 4.38 -0.87
CA MET A 128 -5.65 5.49 -1.82
C MET A 128 -6.83 5.72 -2.76
N VAL A 129 -7.50 4.66 -3.24
CA VAL A 129 -8.58 4.81 -4.23
C VAL A 129 -9.75 5.62 -3.66
N PRO A 130 -10.29 5.32 -2.46
CA PRO A 130 -11.36 6.15 -1.89
C PRO A 130 -10.91 7.59 -1.61
N ALA A 131 -9.67 7.77 -1.11
CA ALA A 131 -9.14 9.10 -0.85
C ALA A 131 -9.03 9.95 -2.12
N SER A 132 -8.52 9.38 -3.22
CA SER A 132 -8.42 10.07 -4.52
C SER A 132 -9.79 10.42 -5.13
N VAL A 133 -10.80 9.55 -4.97
CA VAL A 133 -12.18 9.86 -5.37
C VAL A 133 -12.76 11.03 -4.56
N LEU A 134 -12.52 11.05 -3.25
CA LEU A 134 -12.95 12.17 -2.40
C LEU A 134 -12.24 13.48 -2.77
N ALA A 135 -10.95 13.42 -3.12
CA ALA A 135 -10.20 14.58 -3.59
C ALA A 135 -10.84 15.26 -4.80
N LEU A 136 -11.23 14.43 -5.77
CA LEU A 136 -11.86 14.88 -7.00
C LEU A 136 -13.20 15.55 -6.71
N TRP A 137 -13.99 14.98 -5.79
CA TRP A 137 -15.31 15.51 -5.45
C TRP A 137 -15.27 16.82 -4.65
N PHE A 138 -14.37 16.92 -3.66
CA PHE A 138 -14.30 18.10 -2.78
C PHE A 138 -13.49 19.25 -3.34
N PHE A 139 -12.38 18.97 -4.03
CA PHE A 139 -11.40 19.98 -4.43
C PHE A 139 -11.33 20.19 -5.95
N GLY A 140 -12.02 19.37 -6.75
CA GLY A 140 -11.94 19.40 -8.21
C GLY A 140 -10.54 19.05 -8.75
N TYR A 141 -9.65 18.56 -7.89
CA TYR A 141 -8.27 18.24 -8.25
C TYR A 141 -8.19 16.82 -8.83
N SER A 142 -7.91 16.73 -10.13
CA SER A 142 -7.77 15.47 -10.84
C SER A 142 -6.30 15.04 -10.88
N VAL A 143 -5.90 14.20 -9.92
CA VAL A 143 -4.60 13.49 -10.00
C VAL A 143 -4.51 12.65 -11.29
N TYR A 144 -5.66 12.27 -11.84
CA TYR A 144 -5.77 11.46 -13.06
C TYR A 144 -5.37 12.20 -14.34
N ASP A 145 -5.24 13.53 -14.31
CA ASP A 145 -4.77 14.32 -15.46
C ASP A 145 -3.30 14.01 -15.81
N LEU A 146 -2.54 13.46 -14.85
CA LEU A 146 -1.20 12.91 -15.07
C LEU A 146 -1.20 11.65 -15.96
N GLY A 147 -2.36 11.01 -16.16
CA GLY A 147 -2.56 9.90 -17.10
C GLY A 147 -1.57 8.76 -16.93
N LEU A 148 -0.82 8.46 -17.99
CA LEU A 148 0.11 7.32 -18.04
C LEU A 148 1.33 7.52 -17.12
N SER A 149 1.74 8.76 -16.90
CA SER A 149 2.84 9.11 -15.98
C SER A 149 2.49 8.76 -14.54
N LEU A 150 1.21 8.89 -14.14
CA LEU A 150 0.75 8.52 -12.80
C LEU A 150 0.95 7.03 -12.53
N ILE A 151 0.63 6.18 -13.51
CA ILE A 151 0.79 4.73 -13.40
C ILE A 151 2.27 4.37 -13.25
N ALA A 152 3.14 4.98 -14.06
CA ALA A 152 4.58 4.74 -13.99
C ALA A 152 5.16 5.16 -12.62
N PHE A 153 4.78 6.35 -12.12
CA PHE A 153 5.16 6.81 -10.79
C PHE A 153 4.62 5.90 -9.69
N PHE A 154 3.35 5.51 -9.75
CA PHE A 154 2.73 4.63 -8.77
C PHE A 154 3.46 3.30 -8.68
N ILE A 155 3.75 2.66 -9.82
CA ILE A 155 4.51 1.40 -9.85
C ILE A 155 5.91 1.60 -9.26
N ASN A 156 6.61 2.67 -9.65
CA ASN A 156 7.96 2.95 -9.14
C ASN A 156 7.96 3.13 -7.61
N LEU A 157 7.01 3.90 -7.07
CA LEU A 157 6.87 4.16 -5.64
C LEU A 157 6.47 2.92 -4.86
N ILE A 158 5.60 2.08 -5.42
CA ILE A 158 5.23 0.80 -4.81
C ILE A 158 6.43 -0.15 -4.77
N VAL A 159 7.16 -0.30 -5.88
CA VAL A 159 8.35 -1.15 -5.93
C VAL A 159 9.43 -0.64 -4.97
N MET A 160 9.61 0.69 -4.87
CA MET A 160 10.50 1.29 -3.89
C MET A 160 10.04 1.03 -2.46
N GLY A 161 8.75 1.20 -2.17
CA GLY A 161 8.16 0.88 -0.87
C GLY A 161 8.33 -0.59 -0.49
N TRP A 162 8.19 -1.50 -1.46
CA TRP A 162 8.47 -2.92 -1.26
C TRP A 162 9.92 -3.20 -0.95
N ALA A 163 10.86 -2.57 -1.67
CA ALA A 163 12.29 -2.73 -1.42
C ALA A 163 12.63 -2.28 0.01
N ILE A 164 12.12 -1.13 0.44
CA ILE A 164 12.33 -0.61 1.81
C ILE A 164 11.65 -1.51 2.86
N GLY A 165 10.44 -2.00 2.59
CA GLY A 165 9.71 -2.84 3.54
C GLY A 165 10.28 -4.24 3.73
N ILE A 166 11.10 -4.72 2.78
CA ILE A 166 11.78 -6.02 2.83
C ILE A 166 13.21 -5.90 3.38
N ALA A 167 13.89 -4.78 3.13
CA ALA A 167 15.27 -4.53 3.56
C ALA A 167 15.41 -4.48 5.10
#